data_AF-A0A2A4UNS4-F1
#
_entry.id   AF-A0A2A4UNS4-F1
#
_cell.length_a   1.000
_cell.length_b   1.000
_cell.length_c   1.000
_cell.angle_alpha   90.00
_cell.angle_beta   90.00
_cell.angle_gamma   90.00
#
_symmetry.space_group_name_H-M   'P 1'
#
loop_
_entity.id
_entity.type
_entity.pdbx_description
1 polymer ?
#
loop_
_entity_poly.entity_id
_entity_poly.type
_entity_poly.pdbx_seq_one_letter_code
_entity_poly.pdbx_strand_id
1 'polypeptide(L)'
;MMEFNSAVIPFLVLLVLGVFPQFYLIRLLSKQVSREKINQIEDLSALWKMTIPPSSVLTEKGLKLQKWYRIYLVFIVIAATGIGLYLTGFSLSPISIT
;
A
#
# COMPACT_ATOMS: atom_id res chain seq x y z
N MET A 1 -25.24 25.87 -7.18
CA MET A 1 -24.98 24.43 -6.96
C MET A 1 -23.58 24.16 -7.46
N MET A 2 -22.73 23.53 -6.65
CA MET A 2 -21.38 23.17 -7.08
C MET A 2 -21.50 21.92 -7.96
N GLU A 3 -21.08 22.01 -9.22
CA GLU A 3 -21.09 20.85 -10.12
C GLU A 3 -20.11 19.80 -9.59
N PHE A 4 -20.61 18.61 -9.28
CA PHE A 4 -19.78 17.53 -8.78
C PHE A 4 -18.93 16.98 -9.93
N ASN A 5 -17.61 17.13 -9.82
CA ASN A 5 -16.68 16.60 -10.82
C ASN A 5 -16.57 15.07 -10.67
N SER A 6 -17.19 14.33 -11.60
CA SER A 6 -17.17 12.87 -11.65
C SER A 6 -15.76 12.29 -11.85
N ALA A 7 -14.80 13.08 -12.35
CA ALA A 7 -13.39 12.67 -12.47
C ALA A 7 -12.70 12.47 -11.11
N VAL A 8 -13.31 12.90 -10.00
CA VAL A 8 -12.80 12.70 -8.64
C VAL A 8 -13.11 11.30 -8.09
N ILE A 9 -14.12 10.62 -8.66
CA ILE A 9 -14.58 9.29 -8.19
C ILE A 9 -13.44 8.24 -8.17
N PRO A 10 -12.61 8.09 -9.22
CA PRO A 10 -11.53 7.10 -9.22
C PRO A 10 -10.47 7.39 -8.14
N PHE A 11 -10.18 8.67 -7.88
CA PHE A 11 -9.26 9.09 -6.81
C PHE A 11 -9.83 8.77 -5.43
N LEU A 12 -11.12 9.00 -5.20
CA LEU A 12 -11.78 8.64 -3.94
C LEU A 12 -11.78 7.13 -3.72
N VAL A 13 -12.04 6.35 -4.76
CA VAL A 13 -11.97 4.88 -4.68
C VAL A 13 -10.56 4.41 -4.32
N LEU A 14 -9.53 4.94 -4.96
CA LEU A 14 -8.13 4.62 -4.64
C LEU A 14 -7.74 5.08 -3.22
N LEU A 15 -8.24 6.23 -2.77
CA LEU A 15 -7.97 6.73 -1.42
C LEU A 15 -8.61 5.81 -0.37
N VAL A 16 -9.87 5.44 -0.55
CA VAL A 16 -10.57 4.55 0.40
C VAL A 16 -9.95 3.15 0.38
N LEU A 17 -9.73 2.60 -0.81
CA LEU A 17 -9.16 1.25 -0.95
C LEU A 17 -7.67 1.20 -0.62
N GLY A 18 -6.92 2.29 -0.72
CA GLY A 18 -5.50 2.33 -0.44
C GLY A 18 -5.17 2.66 1.02
N VAL A 19 -5.90 3.59 1.64
CA VAL A 19 -5.52 4.13 2.95
C VAL A 19 -6.07 3.28 4.09
N PHE A 20 -7.38 2.99 4.12
CA PHE A 20 -7.99 2.27 5.25
C PHE A 20 -7.45 0.85 5.45
N PRO A 21 -7.26 0.04 4.39
CA PRO A 21 -6.74 -1.32 4.58
C PRO A 21 -5.28 -1.32 5.04
N GLN A 22 -4.48 -0.32 4.69
CA GLN A 22 -3.10 -0.20 5.17
C GLN A 22 -3.05 -0.03 6.69
N PHE A 23 -3.85 0.89 7.25
CA PHE A 23 -3.93 1.08 8.70
C PHE A 23 -4.41 -0.20 9.41
N TYR A 24 -5.39 -0.88 8.84
CA TYR A 24 -5.90 -2.14 9.40
C TYR A 24 -4.85 -3.26 9.37
N LEU A 25 -4.13 -3.42 8.25
CA LEU A 25 -3.12 -4.45 8.06
C LEU A 25 -1.88 -4.19 8.93
N ILE A 26 -1.44 -2.94 9.08
CA ILE A 26 -0.36 -2.55 9.99
C ILE A 26 -0.74 -2.90 11.44
N ARG A 27 -1.99 -2.61 11.85
CA ARG A 27 -2.48 -2.96 13.19
C ARG A 27 -2.50 -4.47 13.42
N LEU A 28 -2.90 -5.25 12.43
CA LEU A 28 -2.87 -6.71 12.49
C LEU A 28 -1.45 -7.26 12.54
N LEU A 29 -0.54 -6.75 11.70
CA LEU A 29 0.88 -7.11 11.68
C LEU A 29 1.55 -6.84 13.02
N SER A 30 1.25 -5.69 13.63
CA SER A 30 1.77 -5.30 14.95
C SER A 30 1.35 -6.27 16.06
N LYS A 31 0.17 -6.91 15.93
CA LYS A 31 -0.29 -7.95 16.88
C LYS A 31 0.40 -9.31 16.67
N GLN A 32 1.04 -9.53 15.52
CA GLN A 32 1.71 -10.77 15.15
C GLN A 32 3.23 -10.72 15.38
N VAL A 33 3.70 -9.72 16.13
CA VAL A 33 5.10 -9.60 16.51
C VAL A 33 5.36 -10.50 17.72
N SER A 34 6.34 -11.41 17.60
CA SER A 34 6.74 -12.30 18.69
C SER A 34 7.71 -11.57 19.62
N ARG A 35 7.38 -11.52 20.91
CA ARG A 35 8.25 -10.93 21.95
C ARG A 35 9.56 -11.69 22.11
N GLU A 36 9.52 -13.01 21.95
CA GLU A 36 10.71 -13.87 22.03
C GLU A 36 11.71 -13.54 20.92
N LYS A 37 11.21 -13.29 19.71
CA LYS A 37 12.06 -12.94 18.57
C LYS A 37 12.57 -11.50 18.62
N ILE A 38 11.83 -10.57 19.24
CA ILE A 38 12.31 -9.21 19.49
C ILE A 38 13.55 -9.23 20.38
N ASN A 39 13.54 -10.05 21.44
CA ASN A 39 14.66 -10.14 22.39
C ASN A 39 15.93 -10.77 21.78
N GLN A 40 15.82 -11.42 20.61
CA GLN A 40 16.94 -11.98 19.86
C GLN A 40 17.60 -10.97 18.91
N ILE A 41 17.03 -9.77 18.77
CA ILE A 41 17.57 -8.73 17.89
C ILE A 41 18.51 -7.83 18.69
N GLU A 42 19.78 -7.85 18.32
CA GLU A 42 20.82 -6.99 18.91
C GLU A 42 20.53 -5.49 18.70
N ASP A 43 19.94 -5.12 17.55
CA ASP A 43 19.62 -3.74 17.21
C ASP A 43 18.11 -3.47 17.17
N LEU A 44 17.54 -3.13 18.32
CA LEU A 44 16.14 -2.68 18.43
C LEU A 44 15.86 -1.41 17.61
N SER A 45 16.87 -0.61 17.25
CA SER A 45 16.66 0.59 16.41
C SER A 45 16.15 0.24 15.02
N ALA A 46 16.49 -0.96 14.51
CA ALA A 46 16.00 -1.46 13.24
C ALA A 46 14.47 -1.62 13.20
N LEU A 47 13.82 -1.83 14.37
CA LEU A 47 12.37 -1.92 14.49
C LEU A 47 11.67 -0.57 14.31
N TRP A 48 12.36 0.54 14.59
CA TRP A 48 11.81 1.89 14.51
C TRP A 48 12.10 2.59 13.18
N LYS A 49 13.04 2.06 12.39
CA LYS A 49 13.40 2.59 11.06
C LYS A 49 12.36 2.29 9.98
N MET A 50 11.49 1.29 10.20
CA MET A 50 10.48 0.88 9.23
C MET A 50 9.07 0.94 9.82
N THR A 51 8.12 1.45 9.03
CA THR A 51 6.68 1.46 9.38
C THR A 51 6.11 0.04 9.49
N ILE A 52 6.75 -0.94 8.85
CA ILE A 52 6.33 -2.33 8.86
C ILE A 52 7.38 -3.13 9.65
N PRO A 53 6.97 -3.93 10.66
CA PRO A 53 7.91 -4.74 11.42
C PRO A 53 8.68 -5.72 10.52
N PRO A 54 9.99 -5.91 10.75
CA PRO A 54 10.81 -6.80 9.93
C PRO A 54 10.34 -8.26 10.06
N SER A 55 10.54 -9.04 9.01
CA SER A 55 10.15 -10.46 8.97
C SER A 55 10.77 -11.29 10.09
N SER A 56 11.95 -10.88 10.59
CA SER A 56 12.65 -11.54 11.70
C SER A 56 11.85 -11.54 13.01
N VAL A 57 11.02 -10.53 13.28
CA VAL A 57 10.21 -10.46 14.52
C VAL A 57 8.82 -11.04 14.37
N LEU A 58 8.41 -11.40 13.16
CA LEU A 58 7.05 -11.88 12.90
C LEU A 58 6.88 -13.36 13.23
N THR A 59 5.70 -13.71 13.71
CA THR A 59 5.22 -15.11 13.76
C THR A 59 4.96 -15.62 12.35
N GLU A 60 4.79 -16.94 12.17
CA GLU A 60 4.44 -17.52 10.86
C GLU A 60 3.15 -16.92 10.27
N LYS A 61 2.18 -16.61 11.14
CA LYS A 61 0.94 -15.92 10.74
C LYS A 61 1.22 -14.49 10.27
N GLY A 62 2.10 -13.77 10.97
CA GLY A 62 2.58 -12.45 10.58
C GLY A 62 3.30 -12.44 9.23
N LEU A 63 4.15 -13.44 8.97
CA LEU A 63 4.86 -13.61 7.70
C LEU A 63 3.91 -13.83 6.52
N LYS A 64 2.90 -14.70 6.70
CA LYS A 64 1.84 -14.90 5.69
C LYS A 64 1.10 -13.59 5.41
N LEU A 65 0.73 -12.85 6.46
CA LEU A 65 0.04 -11.57 6.34
C LEU A 65 0.89 -10.52 5.63
N GLN A 66 2.19 -10.45 5.91
CA GLN A 66 3.13 -9.56 5.24
C GLN A 66 3.24 -9.87 3.74
N LYS A 67 3.22 -11.15 3.35
CA LYS A 67 3.21 -11.56 1.94
C LYS A 67 1.94 -11.11 1.22
N TRP A 68 0.78 -11.32 1.84
CA TRP A 68 -0.51 -10.81 1.31
C TRP A 68 -0.54 -9.29 1.20
N TYR A 69 0.01 -8.59 2.20
CA TYR A 69 0.14 -7.14 2.17
C TYR A 69 0.98 -6.65 0.99
N ARG A 70 2.12 -7.31 0.70
CA ARG A 70 2.92 -7.01 -0.50
C ARG A 70 2.15 -7.24 -1.80
N ILE A 71 1.43 -8.36 -1.92
CA ILE A 71 0.61 -8.66 -3.11
C ILE A 71 -0.47 -7.58 -3.30
N TYR A 72 -1.14 -7.19 -2.22
CA TYR A 72 -2.14 -6.13 -2.22
C TYR A 72 -1.56 -4.78 -2.66
N LEU A 73 -0.36 -4.40 -2.17
CA LEU A 73 0.30 -3.17 -2.63
C LEU A 73 0.60 -3.20 -4.14
N VAL A 74 1.09 -4.32 -4.66
CA VAL A 74 1.33 -4.48 -6.11
C VAL A 74 0.02 -4.33 -6.89
N PHE A 75 -1.06 -4.93 -6.40
CA PHE A 75 -2.38 -4.80 -7.04
C PHE A 75 -2.87 -3.34 -7.07
N ILE A 76 -2.69 -2.59 -5.97
CA ILE A 76 -3.05 -1.16 -5.93
C ILE A 76 -2.22 -0.34 -6.92
N VAL A 77 -0.91 -0.59 -7.03
CA VAL A 77 -0.08 0.11 -8.01
C VAL A 77 -0.55 -0.17 -9.44
N ILE A 78 -0.89 -1.43 -9.76
CA ILE A 78 -1.43 -1.80 -11.08
C ILE A 78 -2.77 -1.11 -11.33
N ALA A 79 -3.68 -1.11 -10.35
CA ALA A 79 -4.99 -0.46 -10.47
C ALA A 79 -4.85 1.06 -10.65
N ALA A 80 -4.01 1.71 -9.85
CA ALA A 80 -3.74 3.13 -9.94
C ALA A 80 -3.09 3.50 -11.29
N THR A 81 -2.16 2.68 -11.77
CA THR A 81 -1.54 2.85 -13.09
C THR A 81 -2.59 2.70 -14.19
N GLY A 82 -3.42 1.66 -14.15
CA GLY A 82 -4.47 1.45 -15.16
C GLY A 82 -5.50 2.59 -15.19
N ILE A 83 -5.93 3.08 -14.02
CA ILE A 83 -6.82 4.24 -13.91
C ILE A 83 -6.13 5.49 -14.46
N GLY A 84 -4.87 5.73 -14.08
CA GLY A 84 -4.08 6.84 -14.60
C GLY A 84 -3.99 6.80 -16.11
N LEU A 85 -3.60 5.67 -16.70
CA LEU A 85 -3.49 5.46 -18.15
C LEU A 85 -4.83 5.70 -18.88
N TYR A 86 -5.94 5.23 -18.29
CA TYR A 86 -7.28 5.42 -18.83
C TYR A 86 -7.73 6.89 -18.78
N LEU A 87 -7.51 7.56 -17.65
CA LEU A 87 -7.96 8.95 -17.44
C LEU A 87 -7.07 9.98 -18.15
N THR A 88 -5.75 9.80 -18.14
CA THR A 88 -4.84 10.68 -18.89
C THR A 88 -4.89 10.40 -20.39
N GLY A 89 -5.58 9.32 -20.79
CA GLY A 89 -5.77 8.90 -22.18
C GLY A 89 -4.48 9.03 -22.95
N PHE A 90 -3.50 8.14 -22.69
CA PHE A 90 -2.19 8.12 -23.35
C PHE A 90 -2.32 8.67 -24.77
N SER A 91 -1.95 9.94 -24.93
CA SER A 91 -2.24 10.70 -26.13
C SER A 91 -1.30 10.17 -27.21
N LEU A 92 -1.76 9.15 -27.93
CA LEU A 92 -1.27 8.78 -29.26
C LEU A 92 -1.59 9.89 -30.28
N SER A 93 -2.09 11.05 -29.86
CA SER A 93 -2.02 12.27 -30.66
C SER A 93 -0.54 12.62 -30.83
N PRO A 94 0.02 12.55 -32.05
CA PRO A 94 1.36 13.07 -32.26
C PRO A 94 1.35 14.54 -31.86
N ILE A 95 2.41 14.98 -31.19
CA ILE A 95 2.68 16.41 -31.00
C ILE A 95 2.74 16.99 -32.42
N SER A 96 1.64 17.61 -32.87
CA SER A 96 1.64 18.35 -34.14
C SER A 96 2.36 19.66 -33.86
N ILE A 97 3.67 19.63 -34.03
CA ILE A 97 4.47 20.84 -34.14
C ILE A 97 4.09 21.43 -35.51
N THR A 98 3.16 22.38 -35.49
CA THR A 98 2.80 23.20 -36.66
C THR A 98 2.95 24.65 -36.29
#